data_AF-A0A7Y6PZ01-F1
#
_entry.id   AF-A0A7Y6PZ01-F1
#
_cell.length_a   1.000
_cell.length_b   1.000
_cell.length_c   1.000
_cell.angle_alpha   90.00
_cell.angle_beta   90.00
_cell.angle_gamma   90.00
#
_symmetry.space_group_name_H-M   'P 1'
#
loop_
_entity.id
_entity.type
_entity.pdbx_description
1 polymer ?
#
loop_
_entity_poly.entity_id
_entity_poly.type
_entity_poly.pdbx_seq_one_letter_code
_entity_poly.pdbx_strand_id
1 'polypeptide(L)'
;MLLRDLQRRAVDGIKRHALILSLDSPRAQARILTEYLWSEEGAETAALHRASGATPPAWVEKLAANQLADETRHAALVRDRLVALGARTDRQPPSLMRAKLWWIERTTAPYMNAFAAGPCVVLMAIAAQLEATGVRMFGRHLAVLEALRPADATTAMLRSIVADEQRHARSCANAVDRLVRDDERGMLDSLKGKIAMIDRSFGVTISLAFWVVIAAGVVRDRVDELRALAEAPATVRGAA
;
A
#
# COMPACT_ATOMS: atom_id res chain seq x y z
N MET A 1 -17.97 -18.93 -3.13
CA MET A 1 -16.88 -18.55 -4.05
C MET A 1 -17.26 -17.31 -4.87
N LEU A 2 -18.40 -17.33 -5.57
CA LEU A 2 -18.91 -16.23 -6.42
C LEU A 2 -18.90 -14.81 -5.80
N LEU A 3 -19.42 -14.65 -4.58
CA LEU A 3 -19.49 -13.33 -3.92
C LEU A 3 -18.10 -12.72 -3.66
N ARG A 4 -17.11 -13.55 -3.31
CA ARG A 4 -15.74 -13.10 -3.06
C ARG A 4 -15.07 -12.64 -4.35
N ASP A 5 -15.32 -13.33 -5.46
CA ASP A 5 -14.81 -12.94 -6.77
C ASP A 5 -15.46 -11.67 -7.31
N LEU A 6 -16.76 -11.49 -7.05
CA LEU A 6 -17.46 -10.24 -7.38
C LEU A 6 -16.89 -9.07 -6.58
N GLN A 7 -16.72 -9.23 -5.25
CA GLN A 7 -16.13 -8.21 -4.39
C GLN A 7 -14.71 -7.83 -4.86
N ARG A 8 -13.87 -8.82 -5.15
CA ARG A 8 -12.51 -8.61 -5.66
C ARG A 8 -12.51 -7.81 -6.96
N ARG A 9 -13.36 -8.18 -7.93
CA ARG A 9 -13.48 -7.47 -9.21
C ARG A 9 -14.00 -6.04 -9.05
N ALA A 10 -14.97 -5.83 -8.16
CA ALA A 10 -15.49 -4.50 -7.87
C ALA A 10 -14.42 -3.58 -7.26
N VAL A 11 -13.70 -4.05 -6.24
CA VAL A 11 -12.59 -3.32 -5.61
C VAL A 11 -11.51 -2.99 -6.64
N ASP A 12 -11.17 -3.95 -7.50
CA ASP A 12 -10.18 -3.75 -8.55
C ASP A 12 -10.62 -2.69 -9.56
N GLY A 13 -11.86 -2.77 -10.04
CA GLY A 13 -12.45 -1.81 -10.97
C GLY A 13 -12.51 -0.39 -10.39
N ILE A 14 -12.95 -0.24 -9.14
CA ILE A 14 -13.03 1.06 -8.45
C ILE A 14 -11.62 1.69 -8.34
N LYS A 15 -10.64 0.92 -7.86
CA LYS A 15 -9.27 1.41 -7.70
C LYS A 15 -8.63 1.71 -9.06
N ARG A 16 -8.81 0.86 -10.06
CA ARG A 16 -8.30 1.09 -11.42
C ARG A 16 -8.88 2.37 -12.00
N HIS A 17 -10.19 2.58 -11.84
CA HIS A 17 -10.83 3.80 -12.30
C HIS A 17 -10.29 5.04 -11.59
N ALA A 18 -10.11 5.01 -10.27
CA ALA A 18 -9.49 6.11 -9.53
C ALA A 18 -8.07 6.43 -10.06
N LEU A 19 -7.25 5.41 -10.32
CA LEU A 19 -5.91 5.58 -10.89
C LEU A 19 -5.96 6.23 -12.28
N ILE A 20 -6.88 5.80 -13.15
CA ILE A 20 -7.07 6.41 -14.47
C ILE A 20 -7.46 7.88 -14.34
N LEU A 21 -8.42 8.21 -13.45
CA LEU A 21 -8.84 9.59 -13.21
C LEU A 21 -7.68 10.48 -12.74
N SER A 22 -6.71 9.91 -12.01
CA SER A 22 -5.58 10.68 -11.49
C SER A 22 -4.54 11.08 -12.55
N LEU A 23 -4.51 10.43 -13.71
CA LEU A 23 -3.39 10.57 -14.66
C LEU A 23 -3.18 11.99 -15.18
N ASP A 24 -4.24 12.80 -15.21
CA ASP A 24 -4.17 14.17 -15.70
C ASP A 24 -4.29 15.22 -14.56
N SER A 25 -4.17 14.79 -13.31
CA SER A 25 -4.22 15.66 -12.11
C SER A 25 -2.97 15.48 -11.25
N PRO A 26 -2.02 16.42 -11.28
CA PRO A 26 -0.83 16.37 -10.42
C PRO A 26 -1.19 16.26 -8.93
N ARG A 27 -2.27 16.92 -8.51
CA ARG A 27 -2.77 16.86 -7.14
C ARG A 27 -3.28 15.46 -6.79
N ALA A 28 -3.99 14.80 -7.68
CA ALA A 28 -4.45 13.43 -7.48
C ALA A 28 -3.28 12.43 -7.47
N GLN A 29 -2.32 12.56 -8.38
CA GLN A 29 -1.12 11.72 -8.39
C GLN A 29 -0.33 11.87 -7.09
N ALA A 30 -0.10 13.11 -6.66
CA ALA A 30 0.57 13.40 -5.39
C ALA A 30 -0.18 12.75 -4.20
N ARG A 31 -1.52 12.75 -4.20
CA ARG A 31 -2.30 12.08 -3.15
C ARG A 31 -2.05 10.57 -3.13
N ILE A 32 -2.04 9.92 -4.29
CA ILE A 32 -1.75 8.48 -4.38
C ILE A 32 -0.35 8.18 -3.86
N LEU A 33 0.64 8.95 -4.32
CA LEU A 33 2.03 8.75 -3.92
C LEU A 33 2.27 9.08 -2.44
N THR A 34 1.48 9.96 -1.84
CA THR A 34 1.55 10.19 -0.38
C THR A 34 1.11 8.95 0.40
N GLU A 35 0.06 8.26 -0.05
CA GLU A 35 -0.36 6.99 0.58
C GLU A 35 0.70 5.91 0.40
N TYR A 36 1.38 5.89 -0.75
CA TYR A 36 2.49 4.97 -1.00
C TYR A 36 3.66 5.27 -0.09
N LEU A 37 4.09 6.53 0.00
CA LEU A 37 5.18 6.93 0.88
C LEU A 37 4.94 6.47 2.31
N TRP A 38 3.72 6.61 2.81
CA TRP A 38 3.40 6.17 4.16
C TRP A 38 3.49 4.64 4.34
N SER A 39 3.10 3.88 3.31
CA SER A 39 3.28 2.42 3.29
C SER A 39 4.76 2.04 3.36
N GLU A 40 5.59 2.67 2.52
CA GLU A 40 7.04 2.44 2.40
C GLU A 40 7.83 2.92 3.64
N GLU A 41 7.36 3.94 4.34
CA GLU A 41 7.97 4.38 5.60
C GLU A 41 7.74 3.39 6.77
N GLY A 42 7.09 2.24 6.49
CA GLY A 42 7.05 1.10 7.40
C GLY A 42 6.26 1.38 8.68
N ALA A 43 5.35 2.38 8.68
CA ALA A 43 4.55 2.71 9.86
C ALA A 43 3.73 1.52 10.37
N GLU A 44 3.29 0.64 9.45
CA GLU A 44 2.59 -0.61 9.77
C GLU A 44 3.51 -1.62 10.47
N THR A 45 4.70 -1.85 9.91
CA THR A 45 5.70 -2.82 10.39
C THR A 45 6.36 -2.39 11.70
N ALA A 46 6.66 -1.08 11.86
CA ALA A 46 7.24 -0.52 13.07
C ALA A 46 6.27 -0.46 14.26
N ALA A 47 4.95 -0.36 14.01
CA ALA A 47 3.93 -0.50 15.06
C ALA A 47 3.88 -1.94 15.59
N LEU A 48 3.92 -2.92 14.68
CA LEU A 48 3.85 -4.34 15.01
C LEU A 48 5.12 -4.85 15.72
N HIS A 49 6.31 -4.44 15.28
CA HIS A 49 7.58 -4.82 15.92
C HIS A 49 7.70 -4.33 17.37
N ARG A 50 7.20 -3.12 17.67
CA ARG A 50 7.23 -2.57 19.05
C ARG A 50 6.37 -3.34 20.03
N ALA A 51 5.38 -4.10 19.54
CA ALA A 51 4.49 -4.90 20.37
C ALA A 51 5.06 -6.28 20.76
N SER A 52 6.22 -6.69 20.22
CA SER A 52 6.80 -8.01 20.48
C SER A 52 8.11 -7.92 21.28
N GLY A 53 8.12 -8.49 22.49
CA GLY A 53 9.29 -8.53 23.38
C GLY A 53 10.24 -9.73 23.18
N ALA A 54 10.18 -10.44 22.05
CA ALA A 54 10.97 -11.66 21.82
C ALA A 54 12.11 -11.42 20.82
N THR A 55 13.27 -12.02 21.07
CA THR A 55 14.42 -12.01 20.14
C THR A 55 14.16 -13.00 19.00
N PRO A 56 14.03 -12.54 17.74
CA PRO A 56 13.83 -13.43 16.60
C PRO A 56 15.13 -14.18 16.22
N PRO A 57 15.05 -15.28 15.46
CA PRO A 57 16.25 -15.94 14.94
C PRO A 57 17.09 -14.99 14.06
N ALA A 58 18.42 -15.09 14.12
CA ALA A 58 19.34 -14.18 13.41
C ALA A 58 19.10 -14.07 11.89
N TRP A 59 18.63 -15.15 11.24
CA TRP A 59 18.30 -15.11 9.81
C TRP A 59 17.02 -14.30 9.52
N VAL A 60 16.09 -14.22 10.47
CA VAL A 60 14.89 -13.36 10.38
C VAL A 60 15.30 -11.90 10.58
N GLU A 61 16.21 -11.62 11.50
CA GLU A 61 16.77 -10.26 11.68
C GLU A 61 17.44 -9.77 10.39
N LYS A 62 18.25 -10.63 9.76
CA LYS A 62 18.86 -10.32 8.47
C LYS A 62 17.82 -10.07 7.38
N LEU A 63 16.75 -10.88 7.34
CA LEU A 63 15.65 -10.68 6.40
C LEU A 63 14.97 -9.32 6.61
N ALA A 64 14.63 -8.99 7.86
CA ALA A 64 13.99 -7.72 8.23
C ALA A 64 14.89 -6.52 7.93
N ALA A 65 16.20 -6.63 8.18
CA ALA A 65 17.17 -5.57 7.88
C ALA A 65 17.30 -5.32 6.37
N ASN A 66 17.37 -6.38 5.57
CA ASN A 66 17.41 -6.27 4.11
C ASN A 66 16.13 -5.61 3.58
N GLN A 67 14.98 -6.04 4.10
CA GLN A 67 13.71 -5.45 3.71
C GLN A 67 13.65 -3.97 4.07
N LEU A 68 14.00 -3.59 5.31
CA LEU A 68 14.04 -2.18 5.74
C LEU A 68 14.93 -1.30 4.85
N ALA A 69 16.05 -1.84 4.34
CA ALA A 69 16.90 -1.12 3.40
C ALA A 69 16.21 -0.89 2.05
N ASP A 70 15.43 -1.87 1.58
CA ASP A 70 14.60 -1.75 0.38
C ASP A 70 13.46 -0.74 0.60
N GLU A 71 12.72 -0.83 1.70
CA GLU A 71 11.65 0.12 2.07
C GLU A 71 12.17 1.57 2.13
N THR A 72 13.35 1.76 2.73
CA THR A 72 14.01 3.08 2.82
C THR A 72 14.32 3.63 1.43
N ARG A 73 14.79 2.78 0.51
CA ARG A 73 15.05 3.15 -0.88
C ARG A 73 13.75 3.48 -1.62
N HIS A 74 12.70 2.68 -1.45
CA HIS A 74 11.39 2.94 -2.06
C HIS A 74 10.82 4.28 -1.58
N ALA A 75 10.85 4.52 -0.26
CA ALA A 75 10.39 5.78 0.31
C ALA A 75 11.18 6.98 -0.28
N ALA A 76 12.49 6.85 -0.49
CA ALA A 76 13.28 7.88 -1.15
C ALA A 76 12.80 8.13 -2.60
N LEU A 77 12.61 7.08 -3.39
CA LEU A 77 12.08 7.19 -4.76
C LEU A 77 10.71 7.88 -4.80
N VAL A 78 9.82 7.53 -3.88
CA VAL A 78 8.48 8.13 -3.81
C VAL A 78 8.56 9.60 -3.40
N ARG A 79 9.44 9.97 -2.45
CA ARG A 79 9.67 11.36 -2.07
C ARG A 79 10.20 12.18 -3.24
N ASP A 80 11.17 11.67 -3.98
CA ASP A 80 11.72 12.36 -5.16
C ASP A 80 10.62 12.62 -6.20
N ARG A 81 9.74 11.64 -6.43
CA ARG A 81 8.59 11.82 -7.34
C ARG A 81 7.57 12.82 -6.81
N LEU A 82 7.28 12.82 -5.51
CA LEU A 82 6.39 13.80 -4.87
C LEU A 82 6.94 15.22 -5.00
N VAL A 83 8.24 15.42 -4.80
CA VAL A 83 8.92 16.71 -5.00
C VAL A 83 8.80 17.16 -6.45
N ALA A 84 9.01 16.26 -7.42
CA ALA A 84 8.83 16.56 -8.84
C ALA A 84 7.39 16.94 -9.22
N LEU A 85 6.39 16.50 -8.44
CA LEU A 85 4.98 16.89 -8.57
C LEU A 85 4.62 18.17 -7.78
N GLY A 86 5.59 18.80 -7.11
CA GLY A 86 5.37 19.99 -6.28
C GLY A 86 4.61 19.72 -4.98
N ALA A 87 4.57 18.46 -4.54
CA ALA A 87 3.81 18.04 -3.37
C ALA A 87 4.65 18.07 -2.08
N ARG A 88 3.99 18.29 -0.94
CA ARG A 88 4.60 18.13 0.38
C ARG A 88 4.55 16.66 0.81
N THR A 89 5.58 16.24 1.55
CA THR A 89 5.77 14.86 2.02
C THR A 89 5.41 14.67 3.49
N ASP A 90 4.93 15.71 4.18
CA ASP A 90 4.70 15.77 5.63
C ASP A 90 3.30 15.30 6.08
N ARG A 91 2.60 14.52 5.25
CA ARG A 91 1.20 14.17 5.52
C ARG A 91 1.08 12.93 6.41
N GLN A 92 0.31 13.04 7.49
CA GLN A 92 -0.01 11.91 8.36
C GLN A 92 -0.95 10.88 7.71
N PRO A 93 -0.91 9.62 8.15
CA PRO A 93 -1.78 8.57 7.62
C PRO A 93 -3.27 8.86 7.79
N PRO A 94 -4.10 8.39 6.84
CA PRO A 94 -5.54 8.37 7.04
C PRO A 94 -5.92 7.48 8.23
N SER A 95 -6.91 7.94 9.01
CA SER A 95 -7.40 7.26 10.22
C SER A 95 -7.86 5.81 9.97
N LEU A 96 -8.35 5.51 8.78
CA LEU A 96 -8.78 4.17 8.37
C LEU A 96 -7.65 3.14 8.40
N MET A 97 -6.42 3.57 8.12
CA MET A 97 -5.29 2.66 8.10
C MET A 97 -4.82 2.31 9.52
N ARG A 98 -4.81 3.30 10.42
CA ARG A 98 -4.63 3.06 11.86
C ARG A 98 -5.68 2.08 12.41
N ALA A 99 -6.92 2.21 11.95
CA ALA A 99 -7.98 1.28 12.33
C ALA A 99 -7.72 -0.14 11.81
N LYS A 100 -7.21 -0.30 10.57
CA LYS A 100 -6.82 -1.62 10.03
C LYS A 100 -5.75 -2.26 10.90
N LEU A 101 -4.69 -1.53 11.25
CA LEU A 101 -3.61 -2.02 12.10
C LEU A 101 -4.10 -2.45 13.48
N TRP A 102 -4.92 -1.61 14.12
CA TRP A 102 -5.54 -1.94 15.40
C TRP A 102 -6.35 -3.24 15.33
N TRP A 103 -7.12 -3.45 14.25
CA TRP A 103 -7.89 -4.69 14.08
C TRP A 103 -6.99 -5.90 13.85
N ILE A 104 -5.89 -5.74 13.10
CA ILE A 104 -4.90 -6.80 12.93
C ILE A 104 -4.32 -7.16 14.29
N GLU A 105 -3.74 -6.20 15.02
CA GLU A 105 -3.16 -6.40 16.36
C GLU A 105 -4.16 -7.10 17.31
N ARG A 106 -5.39 -6.60 17.38
CA ARG A 106 -6.43 -7.17 18.24
C ARG A 106 -6.78 -8.61 17.86
N THR A 107 -6.82 -8.92 16.57
CA THR A 107 -7.20 -10.24 16.07
C THR A 107 -6.07 -11.26 16.20
N THR A 108 -4.82 -10.80 16.10
CA THR A 108 -3.64 -11.65 16.19
C THR A 108 -3.09 -11.78 17.61
N ALA A 109 -3.49 -10.91 18.54
CA ALA A 109 -3.09 -10.98 19.96
C ALA A 109 -3.23 -12.37 20.60
N PRO A 110 -4.33 -13.14 20.39
CA PRO A 110 -4.44 -14.49 20.93
C PRO A 110 -3.42 -15.51 20.39
N TYR A 111 -2.79 -15.22 19.25
CA TYR A 111 -1.83 -16.10 18.59
C TYR A 111 -0.38 -15.82 18.96
N MET A 112 -0.09 -14.72 19.68
CA MET A 112 1.28 -14.24 19.92
C MET A 112 2.17 -15.24 20.65
N ASN A 113 1.57 -16.13 21.45
CA ASN A 113 2.29 -17.20 22.17
C ASN A 113 1.85 -18.60 21.71
N ALA A 114 1.16 -18.70 20.57
CA ALA A 114 0.56 -19.96 20.13
C ALA A 114 1.53 -20.87 19.39
N PHE A 115 2.65 -20.35 18.89
CA PHE A 115 3.64 -21.09 18.11
C PHE A 115 4.92 -21.34 18.89
N ALA A 116 5.61 -22.46 18.63
CA ALA A 116 6.88 -22.82 19.26
C ALA A 116 8.00 -21.80 18.96
N ALA A 117 8.01 -21.23 17.74
CA ALA A 117 8.92 -20.14 17.37
C ALA A 117 8.48 -18.76 17.92
N GLY A 118 7.47 -18.74 18.79
CA GLY A 118 6.99 -17.55 19.49
C GLY A 118 6.27 -16.54 18.59
N PRO A 119 6.22 -15.26 19.00
CA PRO A 119 5.46 -14.22 18.30
C PRO A 119 6.01 -13.90 16.90
N CYS A 120 7.25 -14.31 16.60
CA CYS A 120 7.89 -14.13 15.31
C CYS A 120 7.04 -14.70 14.16
N VAL A 121 6.39 -15.86 14.38
CA VAL A 121 5.48 -16.46 13.39
C VAL A 121 4.34 -15.50 13.03
N VAL A 122 3.72 -14.91 14.06
CA VAL A 122 2.56 -14.03 13.88
C VAL A 122 2.95 -12.76 13.15
N LEU A 123 4.07 -12.15 13.55
CA LEU A 123 4.58 -10.93 12.91
C LEU A 123 4.94 -11.19 11.45
N MET A 124 5.62 -12.30 11.15
CA MET A 124 5.96 -12.67 9.78
C MET A 124 4.71 -12.99 8.94
N ALA A 125 3.67 -13.57 9.54
CA ALA A 125 2.40 -13.82 8.85
C ALA A 125 1.66 -12.51 8.51
N ILE A 126 1.72 -11.52 9.41
CA ILE A 126 1.20 -10.19 9.13
C ILE A 126 2.03 -9.52 8.03
N ALA A 127 3.35 -9.50 8.17
CA ALA A 127 4.26 -8.93 7.15
C ALA A 127 3.97 -9.54 5.77
N ALA A 128 3.92 -10.86 5.65
CA ALA A 128 3.61 -11.54 4.39
C ALA A 128 2.27 -11.08 3.76
N GLN A 129 1.25 -10.81 4.58
CA GLN A 129 -0.03 -10.29 4.09
C GLN A 129 0.06 -8.82 3.67
N LEU A 130 0.84 -8.00 4.39
CA LEU A 130 1.08 -6.60 4.03
C LEU A 130 1.85 -6.52 2.71
N GLU A 131 2.95 -7.26 2.57
CA GLU A 131 3.72 -7.38 1.31
C GLU A 131 2.83 -7.80 0.14
N ALA A 132 2.03 -8.85 0.32
CA ALA A 132 1.11 -9.29 -0.72
C ALA A 132 0.11 -8.19 -1.10
N THR A 133 -0.24 -7.32 -0.16
CA THR A 133 -1.12 -6.16 -0.39
C THR A 133 -0.39 -5.05 -1.14
N GLY A 134 0.87 -4.76 -0.78
CA GLY A 134 1.78 -3.87 -1.51
C GLY A 134 1.90 -4.27 -2.97
N VAL A 135 2.25 -5.54 -3.25
CA VAL A 135 2.29 -6.11 -4.61
C VAL A 135 1.01 -5.85 -5.40
N ARG A 136 -0.17 -6.09 -4.80
CA ARG A 136 -1.46 -5.85 -5.46
C ARG A 136 -1.75 -4.36 -5.66
N MET A 137 -1.29 -3.51 -4.76
CA MET A 137 -1.53 -2.07 -4.80
C MET A 137 -0.66 -1.42 -5.89
N PHE A 138 0.66 -1.59 -5.80
CA PHE A 138 1.62 -1.04 -6.75
C PHE A 138 1.47 -1.67 -8.12
N GLY A 139 1.28 -2.99 -8.20
CA GLY A 139 1.11 -3.70 -9.47
C GLY A 139 -0.12 -3.22 -10.26
N ARG A 140 -1.21 -2.84 -9.58
CA ARG A 140 -2.39 -2.26 -10.25
C ARG A 140 -2.07 -0.89 -10.85
N HIS A 141 -1.35 -0.05 -10.13
CA HIS A 141 -1.00 1.28 -10.61
C HIS A 141 0.00 1.20 -11.75
N LEU A 142 1.02 0.35 -11.63
CA LEU A 142 1.94 0.05 -12.71
C LEU A 142 1.20 -0.42 -13.97
N ALA A 143 0.25 -1.35 -13.84
CA ALA A 143 -0.53 -1.84 -14.99
C ALA A 143 -1.41 -0.75 -15.65
N VAL A 144 -1.85 0.27 -14.91
CA VAL A 144 -2.55 1.43 -15.50
C VAL A 144 -1.57 2.33 -16.24
N LEU A 145 -0.43 2.62 -15.64
CA LEU A 145 0.59 3.47 -16.24
C LEU A 145 1.24 2.84 -17.46
N GLU A 146 1.59 1.56 -17.42
CA GLU A 146 2.16 0.87 -18.59
C GLU A 146 1.19 0.86 -19.77
N ALA A 147 -0.12 0.79 -19.52
CA ALA A 147 -1.14 0.82 -20.56
C ALA A 147 -1.37 2.23 -21.15
N LEU A 148 -1.27 3.30 -20.35
CA LEU A 148 -1.75 4.64 -20.73
C LEU A 148 -0.66 5.72 -20.76
N ARG A 149 0.45 5.52 -20.03
CA ARG A 149 1.56 6.47 -19.81
C ARG A 149 2.91 5.72 -19.63
N PRO A 150 3.33 4.85 -20.56
CA PRO A 150 4.51 4.00 -20.37
C PRO A 150 5.83 4.76 -20.17
N ALA A 151 5.92 5.99 -20.69
CA ALA A 151 7.10 6.86 -20.55
C ALA A 151 7.08 7.74 -19.28
N ASP A 152 6.05 7.67 -18.44
CA ASP A 152 5.99 8.44 -17.20
C ASP A 152 7.06 7.98 -16.20
N ALA A 153 7.71 8.93 -15.53
CA ALA A 153 8.74 8.64 -14.52
C ALA A 153 8.20 7.75 -13.38
N THR A 154 6.91 7.88 -13.03
CA THR A 154 6.21 7.05 -12.04
C THR A 154 6.18 5.58 -12.47
N THR A 155 6.12 5.30 -13.78
CA THR A 155 6.12 3.94 -14.32
C THR A 155 7.44 3.23 -14.00
N ALA A 156 8.57 3.89 -14.26
CA ALA A 156 9.89 3.33 -13.97
C ALA A 156 10.11 3.10 -12.47
N MET A 157 9.71 4.08 -11.65
CA MET A 157 9.74 3.98 -10.19
C MET A 157 8.92 2.78 -9.69
N LEU A 158 7.65 2.67 -10.09
CA LEU A 158 6.78 1.59 -9.64
C LEU A 158 7.22 0.23 -10.14
N ARG A 159 7.86 0.14 -11.32
CA ARG A 159 8.44 -1.12 -11.81
C ARG A 159 9.52 -1.65 -10.87
N SER A 160 10.39 -0.76 -10.38
CA SER A 160 11.42 -1.14 -9.40
C SER A 160 10.79 -1.61 -8.09
N ILE A 161 9.87 -0.82 -7.54
CA ILE A 161 9.19 -1.13 -6.27
C ILE A 161 8.45 -2.47 -6.36
N VAL A 162 7.65 -2.69 -7.41
CA VAL A 162 6.90 -3.95 -7.58
C VAL A 162 7.80 -5.18 -7.65
N ALA A 163 8.98 -5.06 -8.28
CA ALA A 163 9.92 -6.18 -8.35
C ALA A 163 10.49 -6.54 -6.96
N ASP A 164 10.68 -5.54 -6.11
CA ASP A 164 11.21 -5.68 -4.74
C ASP A 164 10.12 -6.25 -3.82
N GLU A 165 8.93 -5.67 -3.83
CA GLU A 165 7.72 -6.11 -3.12
C GLU A 165 7.38 -7.58 -3.39
N GLN A 166 7.51 -8.02 -4.65
CA GLN A 166 7.30 -9.43 -5.01
C GLN A 166 8.34 -10.36 -4.35
N ARG A 167 9.59 -9.90 -4.19
CA ARG A 167 10.62 -10.66 -3.47
C ARG A 167 10.34 -10.66 -1.97
N HIS A 168 9.92 -9.53 -1.39
CA HIS A 168 9.55 -9.45 0.02
C HIS A 168 8.38 -10.38 0.35
N ALA A 169 7.29 -10.32 -0.42
CA ALA A 169 6.13 -11.19 -0.24
C ALA A 169 6.49 -12.67 -0.25
N ARG A 170 7.34 -13.10 -1.20
CA ARG A 170 7.84 -14.49 -1.25
C ARG A 170 8.72 -14.82 -0.05
N SER A 171 9.62 -13.93 0.32
CA SER A 171 10.57 -14.16 1.41
C SER A 171 9.88 -14.23 2.77
N CYS A 172 8.90 -13.36 3.03
CA CYS A 172 8.09 -13.39 4.24
C CYS A 172 7.22 -14.65 4.30
N ALA A 173 6.57 -15.04 3.19
CA ALA A 173 5.79 -16.28 3.14
C ALA A 173 6.66 -17.51 3.43
N ASN A 174 7.83 -17.61 2.79
CA ASN A 174 8.77 -18.70 3.03
C ASN A 174 9.31 -18.70 4.46
N ALA A 175 9.54 -17.52 5.05
CA ALA A 175 9.98 -17.39 6.43
C ALA A 175 8.93 -17.93 7.41
N VAL A 176 7.65 -17.57 7.21
CA VAL A 176 6.53 -18.11 8.00
C VAL A 176 6.51 -19.63 7.91
N ASP A 177 6.57 -20.17 6.69
CA ASP A 177 6.47 -21.62 6.48
C ASP A 177 7.68 -22.38 7.06
N ARG A 178 8.84 -21.73 7.18
CA ARG A 178 10.03 -22.28 7.83
C ARG A 178 9.98 -22.20 9.36
N LEU A 179 9.28 -21.23 9.93
CA LEU A 179 9.19 -21.02 11.38
C LEU A 179 8.14 -21.94 12.04
N VAL A 180 7.21 -22.47 11.27
CA VAL A 180 6.05 -23.22 11.77
C VAL A 180 6.29 -24.73 11.65
N ARG A 181 5.97 -25.47 12.71
CA ARG A 181 6.04 -26.94 12.72
C ARG A 181 4.87 -27.55 11.97
N ASP A 182 5.00 -28.80 11.54
CA ASP A 182 3.94 -29.46 10.78
C ASP A 182 2.62 -29.58 11.55
N ASP A 183 2.68 -29.79 12.87
CA ASP A 183 1.50 -29.85 13.76
C ASP A 183 0.83 -28.49 13.99
N GLU A 184 1.52 -27.38 13.70
CA GLU A 184 1.03 -26.01 13.88
C GLU A 184 0.37 -25.45 12.61
N ARG A 185 0.44 -26.16 11.47
CA ARG A 185 -0.02 -25.66 10.16
C ARG A 185 -1.50 -25.27 10.14
N GLY A 186 -2.38 -26.07 10.76
CA GLY A 186 -3.81 -25.75 10.80
C GLY A 186 -4.12 -24.45 11.56
N MET A 187 -3.33 -24.15 12.59
CA MET A 187 -3.44 -22.91 13.34
C MET A 187 -2.88 -21.71 12.54
N LEU A 188 -1.77 -21.91 11.82
CA LEU A 188 -1.25 -20.91 10.89
C LEU A 188 -2.27 -20.56 9.81
N ASP A 189 -2.95 -21.56 9.23
CA ASP A 189 -3.98 -21.33 8.20
C ASP A 189 -5.17 -20.54 8.77
N SER A 190 -5.57 -20.83 10.00
CA SER A 190 -6.59 -20.07 10.73
C SER A 190 -6.16 -18.60 10.93
N LEU A 191 -4.91 -18.36 11.34
CA LEU A 191 -4.34 -17.03 11.48
C LEU A 191 -4.30 -16.28 10.15
N LYS A 192 -3.71 -16.87 9.10
CA LYS A 192 -3.66 -16.31 7.73
C LYS A 192 -5.07 -15.98 7.23
N GLY A 193 -6.04 -16.87 7.47
CA GLY A 193 -7.45 -16.67 7.13
C GLY A 193 -8.08 -15.45 7.80
N LYS A 194 -7.79 -15.24 9.09
CA LYS A 194 -8.26 -14.07 9.85
C LYS A 194 -7.64 -12.76 9.36
N ILE A 195 -6.33 -12.72 9.16
CA ILE A 195 -5.64 -11.52 8.65
C ILE A 195 -6.18 -11.18 7.25
N ALA A 196 -6.31 -12.18 6.36
CA ALA A 196 -6.87 -11.98 5.03
C ALA A 196 -8.33 -11.53 5.04
N MET A 197 -9.12 -11.91 6.04
CA MET A 197 -10.49 -11.41 6.21
C MET A 197 -10.51 -9.91 6.54
N ILE A 198 -9.66 -9.47 7.46
CA ILE A 198 -9.54 -8.05 7.81
C ILE A 198 -9.13 -7.25 6.58
N ASP A 199 -8.08 -7.70 5.87
CA ASP A 199 -7.60 -7.02 4.67
C ASP A 199 -8.69 -6.87 3.59
N ARG A 200 -9.52 -7.91 3.39
CA ARG A 200 -10.65 -7.86 2.45
C ARG A 200 -11.72 -6.86 2.87
N SER A 201 -12.10 -6.86 4.15
CA SER A 201 -13.14 -5.96 4.66
C SER A 201 -12.71 -4.50 4.53
N PHE A 202 -11.47 -4.18 4.92
CA PHE A 202 -10.90 -2.85 4.73
C PHE A 202 -10.71 -2.51 3.25
N GLY A 203 -10.37 -3.50 2.40
CA GLY A 203 -10.19 -3.29 0.97
C GLY A 203 -11.40 -2.67 0.26
N VAL A 204 -12.62 -3.01 0.68
CA VAL A 204 -13.86 -2.40 0.15
C VAL A 204 -13.98 -0.95 0.60
N THR A 205 -13.96 -0.71 1.90
CA THR A 205 -14.11 0.64 2.47
C THR A 205 -13.02 1.60 1.96
N ILE A 206 -11.77 1.14 1.94
CA ILE A 206 -10.62 1.92 1.45
C ILE A 206 -10.76 2.18 -0.05
N SER A 207 -11.28 1.25 -0.85
CA SER A 207 -11.43 1.49 -2.30
C SER A 207 -12.39 2.64 -2.62
N LEU A 208 -13.50 2.73 -1.90
CA LEU A 208 -14.48 3.80 -2.06
C LEU A 208 -13.92 5.14 -1.56
N ALA A 209 -13.33 5.15 -0.36
CA ALA A 209 -12.70 6.34 0.20
C ALA A 209 -11.58 6.87 -0.71
N PHE A 210 -10.74 5.96 -1.21
CA PHE A 210 -9.68 6.27 -2.17
C PHE A 210 -10.26 6.91 -3.43
N TRP A 211 -11.27 6.29 -4.06
CA TRP A 211 -11.90 6.86 -5.25
C TRP A 211 -12.45 8.27 -5.01
N VAL A 212 -13.14 8.49 -3.89
CA VAL A 212 -13.70 9.81 -3.55
C VAL A 212 -12.59 10.86 -3.36
N VAL A 213 -11.51 10.52 -2.65
CA VAL A 213 -10.37 11.43 -2.44
C VAL A 213 -9.71 11.81 -3.77
N ILE A 214 -9.54 10.83 -4.67
CA ILE A 214 -8.96 11.07 -5.99
C ILE A 214 -9.88 11.92 -6.87
N ALA A 215 -11.16 11.56 -6.96
CA ALA A 215 -12.14 12.34 -7.73
C ALA A 215 -12.23 13.79 -7.22
N ALA A 216 -12.23 14.01 -5.90
CA ALA A 216 -12.23 15.34 -5.31
C ALA A 216 -10.94 16.13 -5.64
N GLY A 217 -9.80 15.46 -5.74
CA GLY A 217 -8.54 16.07 -6.19
C GLY A 217 -8.63 16.58 -7.63
N VAL A 218 -9.11 15.72 -8.54
CA VAL A 218 -9.31 16.04 -9.97
C VAL A 218 -10.29 17.20 -10.15
N VAL A 219 -11.42 17.17 -9.45
CA VAL A 219 -12.43 18.25 -9.52
C VAL A 219 -11.84 19.59 -9.08
N ARG A 220 -11.00 19.60 -8.03
CA ARG A 220 -10.37 20.85 -7.58
C ARG A 220 -9.39 21.40 -8.61
N ASP A 221 -8.56 20.55 -9.22
CA ASP A 221 -7.66 20.99 -10.29
C ASP A 221 -8.46 21.62 -11.44
N ARG A 222 -9.57 20.99 -11.84
CA ARG A 222 -10.44 21.51 -12.89
C ARG A 222 -11.09 22.85 -12.54
N VAL A 223 -11.51 23.03 -11.28
CA VAL A 223 -12.06 24.31 -10.81
C VAL A 223 -11.00 25.40 -10.82
N ASP A 224 -9.77 25.08 -10.38
CA ASP A 224 -8.65 26.03 -10.35
C ASP A 224 -8.27 26.46 -11.78
N GLU A 225 -8.23 25.55 -12.75
CA GLU A 225 -8.03 25.84 -14.17
C GLU A 225 -9.09 26.81 -14.74
N LEU A 226 -10.37 26.53 -14.48
CA LEU A 226 -11.48 27.36 -14.96
C LEU A 226 -11.44 28.76 -14.35
N ARG A 227 -11.06 28.89 -13.07
CA ARG A 227 -10.86 30.19 -12.42
C ARG A 227 -9.71 30.97 -13.06
N ALA A 228 -8.57 30.31 -13.30
CA ALA A 228 -7.43 30.96 -13.96
C ALA A 228 -7.79 31.49 -15.36
N LEU A 229 -8.60 30.74 -16.13
CA LEU A 229 -9.10 31.19 -17.44
C LEU A 229 -10.07 32.39 -17.32
N ALA A 230 -10.91 32.39 -16.29
CA ALA A 230 -11.87 33.49 -16.02
C ALA A 230 -11.16 34.77 -15.55
N GLU A 231 -10.03 34.65 -14.88
CA GLU A 231 -9.21 35.77 -14.38
C GLU A 231 -8.15 36.26 -15.39
N ALA A 232 -7.92 35.51 -16.48
CA ALA A 232 -6.97 35.89 -17.52
C ALA A 232 -7.39 37.21 -18.22
N PRO A 233 -6.47 38.18 -18.39
CA PRO A 233 -6.77 39.48 -18.99
C PRO A 233 -7.27 39.36 -20.44
N ALA A 234 -8.16 40.28 -20.83
CA ALA A 234 -8.86 40.26 -22.12
C ALA A 234 -7.95 40.24 -23.36
N THR A 235 -6.69 40.65 -23.24
CA THR A 235 -5.68 40.63 -24.31
C THR A 235 -5.30 39.23 -24.79
N VAL A 236 -5.56 38.17 -24.00
CA VAL A 236 -5.31 36.77 -24.38
C VAL A 236 -6.54 36.11 -25.03
N ARG A 237 -7.75 36.68 -24.86
CA ARG A 237 -9.01 36.08 -25.34
C ARG A 237 -9.30 36.33 -26.83
N GLY A 238 -8.52 37.16 -27.52
CA GLY A 238 -8.76 37.59 -28.90
C GLY A 238 -7.80 37.05 -29.97
N ALA A 239 -6.96 36.05 -29.65
CA ALA A 239 -5.98 35.48 -30.59
C ALA A 239 -6.27 34.03 -30.99
N ALA A 240 -7.56 33.65 -31.05
CA ALA A 240 -8.03 32.38 -31.62
C ALA A 240 -8.75 32.64 -32.94
#